data_AF-A0A363TQ87-F1
#
_entry.id   AF-A0A363TQ87-F1
#
_cell.length_a   1.000
_cell.length_b   1.000
_cell.length_c   1.000
_cell.angle_alpha   90.00
_cell.angle_beta   90.00
_cell.angle_gamma   90.00
#
_symmetry.space_group_name_H-M   'P 1'
#
loop_
_entity.id
_entity.type
_entity.pdbx_description
1 polymer ?
#
loop_
_entity_poly.entity_id
_entity_poly.type
_entity_poly.pdbx_seq_one_letter_code
_entity_poly.pdbx_strand_id
1 'polypeptide(L)'
;MNPPPSTRTSLRRLVALSLALAGTAFWLYTFYWLAQLPAGDGSGMQWVAAVPLGLIFLLFTLPALILAFKGQSLTVSLVLGAVGLAAFAALFLQLLSEL
;
A
#
# COMPACT_ATOMS: atom_id res chain seq x y z
N MET A 1 -8.85 -20.16 -25.10
CA MET A 1 -8.29 -21.31 -24.37
C MET A 1 -8.11 -20.90 -22.92
N ASN A 2 -8.84 -21.51 -21.97
CA ASN A 2 -8.72 -21.14 -20.55
C ASN A 2 -7.42 -21.72 -19.97
N PRO A 3 -6.59 -20.94 -19.26
CA PRO A 3 -5.37 -21.45 -18.68
C PRO A 3 -5.68 -22.49 -17.58
N PRO A 4 -4.81 -23.49 -17.39
CA PRO A 4 -5.00 -24.52 -16.38
C PRO A 4 -5.07 -23.88 -14.97
N PRO A 5 -5.79 -24.52 -14.02
CA PRO A 5 -6.06 -23.96 -12.70
C PRO A 5 -4.79 -23.58 -11.91
N SER A 6 -3.69 -24.29 -12.09
CA SER A 6 -2.38 -23.96 -11.48
C SER A 6 -1.82 -22.62 -11.96
N THR A 7 -1.92 -22.31 -13.25
CA THR A 7 -1.46 -21.05 -13.84
C THR A 7 -2.25 -19.85 -13.31
N ARG A 8 -3.57 -20.00 -13.10
CA ARG A 8 -4.42 -18.93 -12.56
C ARG A 8 -4.07 -18.59 -11.11
N THR A 9 -3.78 -19.59 -10.29
CA THR A 9 -3.35 -19.39 -8.89
C THR A 9 -1.99 -18.71 -8.82
N SER A 10 -1.04 -19.13 -9.65
CA SER A 10 0.29 -18.50 -9.75
C SER A 10 0.20 -17.04 -10.22
N LEU A 11 -0.62 -16.76 -11.23
CA LEU A 11 -0.84 -15.38 -11.72
C LEU A 11 -1.48 -14.50 -10.65
N ARG A 12 -2.54 -14.98 -9.97
CA ARG A 12 -3.20 -14.24 -8.89
C ARG A 12 -2.24 -13.92 -7.75
N ARG A 13 -1.36 -14.87 -7.40
CA ARG A 13 -0.34 -14.66 -6.38
C ARG A 13 0.68 -13.61 -6.80
N LEU A 14 1.15 -13.66 -8.05
CA LEU A 14 2.03 -12.63 -8.61
C LEU A 14 1.38 -11.25 -8.54
N VAL A 15 0.15 -11.10 -9.02
CA VAL A 15 -0.57 -9.81 -8.99
C VAL A 15 -0.78 -9.34 -7.55
N ALA A 16 -1.16 -10.23 -6.64
CA ALA A 16 -1.36 -9.89 -5.23
C ALA A 16 -0.05 -9.42 -4.56
N LEU A 17 1.06 -10.12 -4.82
CA LEU A 17 2.38 -9.71 -4.37
C LEU A 17 2.77 -8.35 -4.97
N SER A 18 2.57 -8.14 -6.27
CA SER A 18 2.88 -6.87 -6.92
C SER A 18 2.10 -5.70 -6.31
N LEU A 19 0.80 -5.87 -6.05
CA LEU A 19 -0.02 -4.84 -5.39
C LEU A 19 0.45 -4.54 -3.97
N ALA A 20 0.73 -5.57 -3.18
CA ALA A 20 1.20 -5.41 -1.81
C ALA A 20 2.59 -4.77 -1.74
N LEU A 21 3.50 -5.15 -2.65
CA LEU A 21 4.84 -4.56 -2.77
C LEU A 21 4.76 -3.11 -3.24
N ALA A 22 3.91 -2.80 -4.23
CA ALA A 22 3.67 -1.44 -4.67
C ALA A 22 3.13 -0.56 -3.54
N GLY A 23 2.14 -1.05 -2.77
CA GLY A 23 1.63 -0.33 -1.59
C GLY A 23 2.70 -0.14 -0.52
N THR A 24 3.54 -1.13 -0.27
CA THR A 24 4.66 -1.03 0.68
C THR A 24 5.69 -0.01 0.23
N ALA A 25 6.06 -0.03 -1.05
CA ALA A 25 6.98 0.95 -1.63
C ALA A 25 6.40 2.37 -1.58
N PHE A 26 5.11 2.52 -1.86
CA PHE A 26 4.41 3.80 -1.81
C PHE A 26 4.38 4.37 -0.38
N TRP A 27 4.14 3.50 0.61
CA TRP A 27 4.19 3.87 2.02
C TRP A 27 5.56 4.41 2.42
N LEU A 28 6.64 3.68 2.10
CA LEU A 28 8.02 4.12 2.36
C LEU A 28 8.36 5.41 1.61
N TYR A 29 7.92 5.53 0.36
CA TYR A 29 8.13 6.73 -0.45
C TYR A 29 7.45 7.95 0.17
N THR A 30 6.22 7.80 0.64
CA THR A 30 5.48 8.91 1.26
C THR A 30 6.20 9.40 2.52
N PHE A 31 6.71 8.47 3.33
CA PHE A 31 7.55 8.81 4.48
C PHE A 31 8.83 9.56 4.10
N TYR A 32 9.54 9.09 3.08
CA TYR A 32 10.74 9.74 2.57
C TYR A 32 10.46 11.15 2.03
N TRP A 33 9.31 11.34 1.38
CA TRP A 33 8.88 12.64 0.87
C TRP A 33 8.49 13.60 2.01
N LEU A 34 7.73 13.14 3.01
CA LEU A 34 7.40 13.93 4.21
C LEU A 34 8.65 14.36 4.98
N ALA A 35 9.69 13.53 5.02
CA ALA A 35 10.96 13.85 5.67
C ALA A 35 11.78 14.93 4.93
N GLN A 36 11.50 15.17 3.65
CA GLN A 36 12.15 16.21 2.85
C GLN A 36 11.40 17.54 2.84
N LEU A 37 10.14 17.56 3.31
CA LEU A 37 9.43 18.81 3.48
C LEU A 37 10.22 19.70 4.46
N PRO A 38 10.32 21.01 4.21
CA PRO A 38 10.85 21.94 5.20
C PRO A 38 10.09 21.67 6.49
N ALA A 39 10.81 21.64 7.63
CA ALA A 39 10.16 21.62 8.92
C ALA A 39 9.38 22.94 9.06
N GLY A 40 8.15 22.95 8.53
CA GLY A 40 7.20 24.04 8.75
C GLY A 40 7.13 24.21 10.24
N ASP A 41 7.45 25.42 10.70
CA ASP A 41 7.54 25.91 12.09
C ASP A 41 8.31 25.07 13.13
N GLY A 42 8.87 23.91 12.78
CA GLY A 42 9.57 23.00 13.71
C GLY A 42 8.65 22.19 14.63
N SER A 43 7.32 22.28 14.50
CA SER A 43 6.34 21.55 15.33
C SER A 43 6.29 20.05 15.09
N GLY A 44 6.78 19.59 13.93
CA GLY A 44 6.63 18.20 13.51
C GLY A 44 5.24 17.86 12.94
N MET A 45 4.39 18.85 12.69
CA MET A 45 3.04 18.64 12.12
C MET A 45 3.04 17.92 10.76
N GLN A 46 4.15 17.95 10.02
CA GLN A 46 4.35 17.14 8.82
C GLN A 46 4.20 15.62 9.06
N TRP A 47 4.45 15.16 10.29
CA TRP A 47 4.30 13.75 10.68
C TRP A 47 2.86 13.38 11.06
N VAL A 48 1.93 14.32 11.14
CA VAL A 48 0.52 13.99 11.42
C VAL A 48 -0.04 13.07 10.32
N ALA A 49 0.39 13.26 9.08
CA ALA A 49 0.07 12.39 7.95
C ALA A 49 0.60 10.95 8.11
N ALA A 50 1.61 10.72 8.96
CA ALA A 50 2.17 9.38 9.21
C ALA A 50 1.16 8.46 9.90
N VAL A 51 0.25 8.99 10.70
CA VAL A 51 -0.76 8.20 11.43
C VAL A 51 -1.75 7.53 10.47
N PRO A 52 -2.47 8.24 9.59
CA PRO A 52 -3.37 7.60 8.63
C PRO A 52 -2.61 6.73 7.62
N LEU A 53 -1.38 7.10 7.23
CA LEU A 53 -0.53 6.25 6.37
C LEU A 53 -0.17 4.92 7.06
N GLY A 54 0.20 4.96 8.32
CA GLY A 54 0.48 3.79 9.13
C GLY A 54 -0.75 2.88 9.27
N LEU A 55 -1.94 3.46 9.48
CA LEU A 55 -3.19 2.71 9.56
C LEU A 55 -3.51 1.99 8.24
N ILE A 56 -3.37 2.65 7.09
CA ILE A 56 -3.58 2.00 5.79
C ILE A 56 -2.62 0.83 5.61
N PHE A 57 -1.34 1.03 5.94
CA PHE A 57 -0.33 -0.01 5.85
C PHE A 57 -0.69 -1.22 6.70
N LEU A 58 -0.97 -1.01 7.99
CA LEU A 58 -1.21 -2.09 8.95
C LEU A 58 -2.52 -2.84 8.70
N LEU A 59 -3.56 -2.17 8.23
CA LEU A 59 -4.89 -2.77 8.06
C LEU A 59 -5.10 -3.39 6.66
N PHE A 60 -4.42 -2.88 5.64
CA PHE A 60 -4.64 -3.33 4.26
C PHE A 60 -3.37 -3.92 3.64
N THR A 61 -2.31 -3.14 3.54
CA THR A 61 -1.12 -3.51 2.76
C THR A 61 -0.33 -4.65 3.39
N LEU A 62 -0.10 -4.61 4.71
CA LEU A 62 0.66 -5.63 5.43
C LEU A 62 -0.09 -6.98 5.46
N PRO A 63 -1.40 -7.05 5.78
CA PRO A 63 -2.17 -8.28 5.66
C PRO A 63 -2.19 -8.81 4.21
N ALA A 64 -2.35 -7.92 3.21
CA ALA A 64 -2.29 -8.31 1.81
C ALA A 64 -0.95 -8.97 1.46
N LEU A 65 0.16 -8.39 1.91
CA LEU A 65 1.50 -8.90 1.70
C LEU A 65 1.68 -10.29 2.33
N ILE A 66 1.29 -10.45 3.60
CA ILE A 66 1.40 -11.71 4.33
C ILE A 66 0.57 -12.81 3.64
N LEU A 67 -0.67 -12.51 3.24
CA LEU A 67 -1.55 -13.45 2.56
C LEU A 67 -1.01 -13.86 1.17
N ALA A 68 -0.53 -12.88 0.39
CA ALA A 68 0.09 -13.13 -0.92
C ALA A 68 1.35 -14.00 -0.80
N PHE A 69 2.19 -13.70 0.21
CA PHE A 69 3.43 -14.42 0.44
C PHE A 69 3.18 -15.88 0.84
N LYS A 70 2.22 -16.11 1.73
CA LYS A 70 1.77 -17.46 2.13
C LYS A 70 0.97 -18.18 1.04
N GLY A 71 0.56 -17.49 -0.03
CA GLY A 71 -0.32 -18.05 -1.06
C GLY A 71 -1.73 -18.36 -0.54
N GLN A 72 -2.13 -17.76 0.58
CA GLN A 72 -3.40 -18.02 1.26
C GLN A 72 -4.42 -16.94 0.88
N SER A 73 -5.67 -17.36 0.66
CA SER A 73 -6.80 -16.46 0.38
C SER A 73 -6.45 -15.35 -0.62
N LEU A 74 -5.93 -15.73 -1.80
CA LEU A 74 -5.41 -14.78 -2.80
C LEU A 74 -6.43 -13.72 -3.21
N THR A 75 -7.73 -14.03 -3.21
CA THR A 75 -8.79 -13.05 -3.47
C THR A 75 -8.81 -11.96 -2.41
N VAL A 76 -8.72 -12.32 -1.13
CA VAL A 76 -8.68 -11.35 -0.03
C VAL A 76 -7.41 -10.50 -0.13
N SER A 77 -6.27 -11.13 -0.42
CA SER A 77 -5.02 -10.42 -0.64
C SER A 77 -5.10 -9.41 -1.80
N LEU A 78 -5.73 -9.77 -2.92
CA LEU A 78 -5.95 -8.86 -4.05
C LEU A 78 -6.84 -7.68 -3.66
N VAL A 79 -7.94 -7.92 -2.96
CA VAL A 79 -8.86 -6.86 -2.52
C VAL A 79 -8.15 -5.92 -1.54
N LEU A 80 -7.49 -6.46 -0.52
CA LEU A 80 -6.76 -5.66 0.46
C LEU A 80 -5.60 -4.88 -0.18
N GLY A 81 -4.85 -5.51 -1.09
CA GLY A 81 -3.76 -4.87 -1.81
C GLY A 81 -4.25 -3.73 -2.70
N ALA A 82 -5.33 -3.93 -3.45
CA ALA A 82 -5.93 -2.91 -4.30
C ALA A 82 -6.52 -1.74 -3.49
N VAL A 83 -7.27 -2.04 -2.42
CA VAL A 83 -7.86 -1.03 -1.54
C VAL A 83 -6.77 -0.23 -0.82
N GLY A 84 -5.76 -0.90 -0.28
CA GLY A 84 -4.64 -0.24 0.39
C GLY A 84 -3.87 0.68 -0.56
N LEU A 85 -3.57 0.22 -1.77
CA LEU A 85 -2.89 1.03 -2.79
C LEU A 85 -3.73 2.24 -3.22
N ALA A 86 -5.04 2.06 -3.42
CA ALA A 86 -5.94 3.15 -3.76
C ALA A 86 -6.07 4.18 -2.62
N ALA A 87 -6.17 3.72 -1.38
CA ALA A 87 -6.21 4.58 -0.20
C ALA A 87 -4.93 5.39 -0.04
N PHE A 88 -3.76 4.77 -0.30
CA PHE A 88 -2.49 5.47 -0.33
C PHE A 88 -2.44 6.55 -1.41
N ALA A 89 -2.84 6.22 -2.64
CA ALA A 89 -2.87 7.19 -3.73
C ALA A 89 -3.81 8.37 -3.41
N ALA A 90 -4.98 8.09 -2.83
CA ALA A 90 -5.94 9.12 -2.44
C ALA A 90 -5.39 10.06 -1.36
N LEU A 91 -4.78 9.52 -0.29
CA LEU A 91 -4.15 10.34 0.74
C LEU A 91 -2.98 11.16 0.20
N PHE A 92 -2.17 10.58 -0.70
CA PHE A 92 -1.05 11.30 -1.28
C PHE A 92 -1.51 12.45 -2.18
N LEU A 93 -2.57 12.25 -2.96
CA LEU A 93 -3.19 13.32 -3.74
C LEU A 93 -3.77 14.42 -2.85
N GLN A 94 -4.34 14.06 -1.70
CA GLN A 94 -4.80 15.03 -0.70
C GLN A 94 -3.63 15.80 -0.09
N LEU A 95 -2.52 15.14 0.24
CA LEU A 95 -1.32 15.81 0.73
C LEU A 95 -0.74 16.78 -0.30
N LEU A 96 -0.79 16.42 -1.58
CA LEU A 96 -0.35 17.30 -2.68
C LEU A 96 -1.27 18.49 -2.90
N SER A 97 -2.56 18.41 -2.53
CA SER A 97 -3.50 19.53 -2.67
C SER A 97 -3.47 20.51 -1.48
N GLU A 98 -2.94 20.06 -0.34
CA GLU A 98 -2.82 20.86 0.89
C GLU A 98 -1.50 21.63 1.02
N LEU A 99 -0.52 21.35 0.15
CA LEU A 99 0.77 22.04 0.07
C LEU A 99 0.79 23.12 -1.02
#